data_AF-A0A523S6Y7-F1
#
_entry.id   AF-A0A523S6Y7-F1
#
_cell.length_a   1.000
_cell.length_b   1.000
_cell.length_c   1.000
_cell.angle_alpha   90.00
_cell.angle_beta   90.00
_cell.angle_gamma   90.00
#
_symmetry.space_group_name_H-M   'P 1'
#
loop_
_entity.id
_entity.type
_entity.pdbx_description
1 polymer ?
#
loop_
_entity_poly.entity_id
_entity_poly.type
_entity_poly.pdbx_seq_one_letter_code
_entity_poly.pdbx_strand_id
1 'polypeptide(L)'
;MTESEPSLPKHSIHYARYFAALNKEVKRIYAVAESARAKGVDPRTVVEIPPAYDVAARVEATLDGPVGVAKRIRELQKDKKRSREEVAFAVAKEIAMGDLGGIMDHEKAADKAVRVALAILTESITAAPIEGISKVRIRGSGPDQYLALYLAGPIRAAGGTEAAMTVLVADYVRQVLELPALIATEEEVERSLEEVELYARAVHLQYPVQPDLLRLAASKLPIMLTGEPTEEFEVSGSRDLDRIETNRVRGGAVLVLNDGVIGRAAKLAKIVNRLE
;
A
#
# COMPACT_ATOMS: atom_id res chain seq x y z
N MET A 1 12.18 14.84 -17.15
CA MET A 1 10.99 15.69 -17.02
C MET A 1 9.99 15.34 -18.11
N THR A 2 9.02 14.46 -17.83
CA THR A 2 8.01 14.03 -18.83
C THR A 2 6.65 14.70 -18.66
N GLU A 3 6.35 15.34 -17.52
CA GLU A 3 5.13 16.13 -17.33
C GLU A 3 5.42 17.63 -17.23
N SER A 4 4.55 18.43 -17.86
CA SER A 4 4.49 19.89 -17.74
C SER A 4 3.99 20.31 -16.35
N GLU A 5 4.52 21.39 -15.78
CA GLU A 5 4.05 21.98 -14.51
C GLU A 5 2.51 22.16 -14.54
N PRO A 6 1.76 21.59 -13.59
CA PRO A 6 0.31 21.71 -13.57
C PRO A 6 -0.11 23.18 -13.34
N SER A 7 -1.26 23.56 -13.90
CA SER A 7 -1.80 24.90 -13.70
C SER A 7 -2.13 25.13 -12.22
N LEU A 8 -1.51 26.13 -11.60
CA LEU A 8 -1.82 26.52 -10.23
C LEU A 8 -3.31 26.88 -10.08
N PRO A 9 -3.97 26.54 -8.96
CA PRO A 9 -5.35 26.97 -8.67
C PRO A 9 -5.42 28.50 -8.63
N LYS A 10 -6.60 29.12 -8.73
CA LYS A 10 -6.74 30.59 -8.65
C LYS A 10 -5.95 31.16 -7.47
N HIS A 11 -5.01 32.05 -7.75
CA HIS A 11 -4.04 32.55 -6.79
C HIS A 11 -3.68 34.02 -7.06
N SER A 12 -3.06 34.68 -6.08
CA SER A 12 -2.59 36.06 -6.23
C SER A 12 -1.30 36.14 -7.04
N ILE A 13 -0.99 37.31 -7.60
CA ILE A 13 0.28 37.53 -8.32
C ILE A 13 1.51 37.32 -7.41
N HIS A 14 1.39 37.62 -6.12
CA HIS A 14 2.46 37.39 -5.14
C HIS A 14 2.72 35.89 -4.93
N TYR A 15 1.66 35.09 -4.88
CA TYR A 15 1.75 33.63 -4.80
C TYR A 15 2.46 33.06 -6.03
N ALA A 16 2.09 33.52 -7.23
CA ALA A 16 2.74 33.12 -8.48
C ALA A 16 4.24 33.40 -8.47
N ARG A 17 4.63 34.62 -8.06
CA ARG A 17 6.02 35.06 -7.98
C ARG A 17 6.83 34.25 -6.95
N TYR A 18 6.22 33.93 -5.82
CA TYR A 18 6.84 33.11 -4.77
C TYR A 18 7.17 31.70 -5.29
N PHE A 19 6.20 31.01 -5.88
CA PHE A 19 6.43 29.67 -6.45
C PHE A 19 7.42 29.70 -7.61
N ALA A 20 7.39 30.72 -8.47
CA ALA A 20 8.36 30.88 -9.54
C ALA A 20 9.80 31.05 -9.01
N ALA A 21 9.97 31.79 -7.90
CA ALA A 21 11.27 31.97 -7.25
C ALA A 21 11.79 30.64 -6.67
N LEU A 22 10.93 29.88 -5.98
CA LEU A 22 11.27 28.54 -5.47
C LEU A 22 11.63 27.57 -6.61
N ASN A 23 10.81 27.49 -7.65
CA ASN A 23 11.06 26.60 -8.79
C ASN A 23 12.37 26.93 -9.50
N LYS A 24 12.72 28.22 -9.62
CA LYS A 24 14.01 28.65 -10.19
C LYS A 24 15.18 28.13 -9.35
N GLU A 25 15.09 28.23 -8.03
CA GLU A 25 16.17 27.79 -7.14
C GLU A 25 16.28 26.26 -7.09
N VAL A 26 15.14 25.55 -7.07
CA VAL A 26 15.12 24.09 -7.19
C VAL A 26 15.79 23.64 -8.48
N LYS A 27 15.44 24.22 -9.64
CA LYS A 27 16.07 23.90 -10.93
C LYS A 27 17.58 24.13 -10.90
N ARG A 28 18.05 25.20 -10.25
CA ARG A 28 19.48 25.49 -10.07
C ARG A 28 20.19 24.40 -9.26
N ILE A 29 19.60 23.96 -8.16
CA ILE A 29 20.15 22.90 -7.30
C ILE A 29 20.18 21.55 -8.04
N TYR A 30 19.11 21.20 -8.75
CA TYR A 30 19.05 19.97 -9.55
C TYR A 30 20.14 19.93 -10.63
N ALA A 31 20.39 21.03 -11.34
CA ALA A 31 21.45 21.08 -12.35
C ALA A 31 22.85 20.77 -11.75
N VAL A 32 23.11 21.24 -10.52
CA VAL A 32 24.35 20.91 -9.80
C VAL A 32 24.40 19.42 -9.43
N ALA A 33 23.30 18.88 -8.90
CA ALA A 33 23.20 17.48 -8.52
C ALA A 33 23.33 16.52 -9.71
N GLU A 34 22.68 16.84 -10.84
CA GLU A 34 22.77 16.08 -12.09
C GLU A 34 24.20 16.06 -12.63
N SER A 35 24.88 17.20 -12.63
CA SER A 35 26.30 17.29 -13.04
C SER A 35 27.20 16.47 -12.12
N ALA A 36 26.92 16.43 -10.82
CA ALA A 36 27.67 15.62 -9.86
C ALA A 36 27.44 14.12 -10.08
N ARG A 37 26.17 13.68 -10.16
CA ARG A 37 25.79 12.27 -10.37
C ARG A 37 26.32 11.72 -11.69
N ALA A 38 26.35 12.53 -12.75
CA ALA A 38 26.89 12.14 -14.05
C ALA A 38 28.39 11.75 -14.03
N LYS A 39 29.14 12.08 -12.97
CA LYS A 39 30.54 11.66 -12.80
C LYS A 39 30.69 10.17 -12.48
N GLY A 40 29.61 9.48 -12.12
CA GLY A 40 29.61 8.03 -11.89
C GLY A 40 30.34 7.57 -10.62
N VAL A 41 30.47 8.46 -9.63
CA VAL A 41 31.10 8.15 -8.33
C VAL A 41 30.12 7.61 -7.28
N ASP A 42 28.82 7.82 -7.50
CA ASP A 42 27.72 7.41 -6.61
C ASP A 42 26.99 6.16 -7.14
N PRO A 43 26.15 5.48 -6.34
CA PRO A 43 25.43 4.26 -6.75
C PRO A 43 24.58 4.39 -8.03
N ARG A 44 24.14 5.60 -8.36
CA ARG A 44 23.38 5.94 -9.57
C ARG A 44 23.97 7.17 -10.25
N THR A 45 23.96 7.16 -11.58
CA THR A 45 24.43 8.28 -12.43
C THR A 45 23.38 9.37 -12.63
N VAL A 46 22.21 9.22 -12.01
CA VAL A 46 21.08 10.15 -12.06
C VAL A 46 20.68 10.57 -10.66
N VAL A 47 19.96 11.70 -10.53
CA VAL A 47 19.39 12.13 -9.25
C VAL A 47 18.24 11.18 -8.87
N GLU A 48 18.33 10.59 -7.67
CA GLU A 48 17.41 9.55 -7.19
C GLU A 48 16.15 10.11 -6.51
N ILE A 49 16.11 11.43 -6.24
CA ILE A 49 14.95 12.11 -5.66
C ILE A 49 14.29 12.93 -6.78
N PRO A 50 13.20 12.44 -7.41
CA PRO A 50 12.52 13.19 -8.46
C PRO A 50 11.67 14.33 -7.86
N PRO A 51 11.56 15.49 -8.54
CA PRO A 51 10.64 16.53 -8.13
C PRO A 51 9.20 16.10 -8.47
N ALA A 52 8.25 16.43 -7.60
CA ALA A 52 6.84 16.19 -7.82
C ALA A 52 6.01 17.40 -7.36
N TYR A 53 5.07 17.82 -8.19
CA TYR A 53 4.29 19.06 -7.98
C TYR A 53 2.99 18.83 -7.21
N ASP A 54 2.45 17.62 -7.25
CA ASP A 54 1.21 17.23 -6.57
C ASP A 54 1.25 15.77 -6.12
N VAL A 55 0.20 15.35 -5.39
CA VAL A 55 0.04 13.97 -4.91
C VAL A 55 0.09 12.98 -6.07
N ALA A 56 -0.57 13.30 -7.18
CA ALA A 56 -0.67 12.43 -8.35
C ALA A 56 0.71 12.16 -8.97
N ALA A 57 1.52 13.20 -9.17
CA ALA A 57 2.90 13.08 -9.64
C ALA A 57 3.78 12.30 -8.66
N ARG A 58 3.60 12.50 -7.34
CA ARG A 58 4.31 11.72 -6.33
C ARG A 58 3.97 10.24 -6.44
N VAL A 59 2.70 9.87 -6.57
CA VAL A 59 2.28 8.47 -6.71
C VAL A 59 2.94 7.82 -7.92
N GLU A 60 2.88 8.47 -9.10
CA GLU A 60 3.48 7.93 -10.33
C GLU A 60 5.01 7.81 -10.24
N ALA A 61 5.69 8.82 -9.68
CA ALA A 61 7.14 8.82 -9.54
C ALA A 61 7.64 7.83 -8.47
N THR A 62 6.93 7.69 -7.35
CA THR A 62 7.32 6.85 -6.21
C THR A 62 7.23 5.36 -6.55
N LEU A 63 6.29 4.98 -7.44
CA LEU A 63 6.02 3.59 -7.79
C LEU A 63 6.52 3.19 -9.18
N ASP A 64 7.31 4.04 -9.83
CA ASP A 64 7.77 3.88 -11.22
C ASP A 64 6.59 3.53 -12.16
N GLY A 65 5.51 4.31 -12.07
CA GLY A 65 4.26 4.10 -12.82
C GLY A 65 3.13 3.44 -12.01
N PRO A 66 2.06 2.97 -12.69
CA PRO A 66 1.94 2.80 -14.14
C PRO A 66 1.85 4.13 -14.89
N VAL A 67 2.32 4.14 -16.14
CA VAL A 67 2.32 5.34 -16.99
C VAL A 67 0.91 5.90 -17.14
N GLY A 68 0.74 7.18 -16.82
CA GLY A 68 -0.54 7.88 -16.94
C GLY A 68 -1.41 7.83 -15.69
N VAL A 69 -0.94 7.19 -14.61
CA VAL A 69 -1.67 7.15 -13.32
C VAL A 69 -1.85 8.53 -12.73
N ALA A 70 -0.86 9.44 -12.83
CA ALA A 70 -1.01 10.80 -12.29
C ALA A 70 -2.12 11.57 -13.01
N LYS A 71 -2.14 11.50 -14.35
CA LYS A 71 -3.20 12.09 -15.16
C LYS A 71 -4.57 11.54 -14.75
N ARG A 72 -4.67 10.23 -14.57
CA ARG A 72 -5.94 9.59 -14.21
C ARG A 72 -6.43 9.98 -12.81
N ILE A 73 -5.54 10.01 -11.82
CA ILE A 73 -5.85 10.50 -10.47
C ILE A 73 -6.41 11.93 -10.54
N ARG A 74 -5.76 12.83 -11.29
CA ARG A 74 -6.23 14.23 -11.45
C ARG A 74 -7.60 14.30 -12.10
N GLU A 75 -7.87 13.49 -13.12
CA GLU A 75 -9.18 13.42 -13.77
C GLU A 75 -10.28 12.99 -12.80
N LEU A 76 -10.03 11.96 -11.98
CA LEU A 76 -10.98 11.49 -10.99
C LEU A 76 -11.21 12.52 -9.88
N GLN A 77 -10.18 13.27 -9.49
CA GLN A 77 -10.24 14.33 -8.47
C GLN A 77 -10.91 15.63 -8.96
N LYS A 78 -11.11 15.82 -10.27
CA LYS A 78 -11.89 16.97 -10.78
C LYS A 78 -13.34 16.93 -10.32
N ASP A 79 -13.89 15.73 -10.11
CA ASP A 79 -15.17 15.56 -9.47
C ASP A 79 -15.01 15.76 -7.95
N LYS A 80 -15.37 16.95 -7.47
CA LYS A 80 -15.28 17.33 -6.05
C LYS A 80 -16.16 16.49 -5.13
N LYS A 81 -17.06 15.67 -5.66
CA LYS A 81 -17.88 14.75 -4.85
C LYS A 81 -17.12 13.49 -4.49
N ARG A 82 -16.09 13.11 -5.25
CA ARG A 82 -15.29 11.93 -4.98
C ARG A 82 -14.33 12.17 -3.84
N SER A 83 -14.42 11.30 -2.85
CA SER A 83 -13.46 11.17 -1.78
C SER A 83 -12.15 10.56 -2.27
N ARG A 84 -11.09 10.74 -1.47
CA ARG A 84 -9.77 10.17 -1.75
C ARG A 84 -9.83 8.64 -1.81
N GLU A 85 -10.67 8.04 -0.96
CA GLU A 85 -10.92 6.60 -0.96
C GLU A 85 -11.53 6.16 -2.29
N GLU A 86 -12.62 6.79 -2.76
CA GLU A 86 -13.23 6.45 -4.05
C GLU A 86 -12.26 6.57 -5.23
N VAL A 87 -11.38 7.58 -5.23
CA VAL A 87 -10.32 7.71 -6.23
C VAL A 87 -9.35 6.53 -6.17
N ALA A 88 -8.92 6.12 -4.96
CA ALA A 88 -8.01 4.99 -4.79
C ALA A 88 -8.63 3.68 -5.30
N PHE A 89 -9.91 3.41 -5.00
CA PHE A 89 -10.61 2.21 -5.47
C PHE A 89 -10.80 2.22 -7.00
N ALA A 90 -11.18 3.36 -7.57
CA ALA A 90 -11.35 3.47 -9.02
C ALA A 90 -10.03 3.23 -9.77
N VAL A 91 -8.93 3.83 -9.31
CA VAL A 91 -7.61 3.61 -9.91
C VAL A 91 -7.15 2.16 -9.72
N ALA A 92 -7.37 1.57 -8.54
CA ALA A 92 -7.03 0.16 -8.30
C ALA A 92 -7.76 -0.78 -9.26
N LYS A 93 -9.06 -0.55 -9.49
CA LYS A 93 -9.85 -1.31 -10.46
C LYS A 93 -9.27 -1.21 -11.87
N GLU A 94 -9.02 0.01 -12.34
CA GLU A 94 -8.52 0.24 -13.69
C GLU A 94 -7.13 -0.39 -13.91
N ILE A 95 -6.27 -0.41 -12.89
CA ILE A 95 -4.98 -1.11 -12.96
C ILE A 95 -5.19 -2.63 -12.97
N ALA A 96 -6.06 -3.15 -12.08
CA ALA A 96 -6.32 -4.58 -11.99
C ALA A 96 -6.94 -5.15 -13.29
N MET A 97 -7.80 -4.38 -13.97
CA MET A 97 -8.39 -4.75 -15.26
C MET A 97 -7.42 -4.58 -16.45
N GLY A 98 -6.25 -3.98 -16.24
CA GLY A 98 -5.27 -3.68 -17.29
C GLY A 98 -5.56 -2.41 -18.10
N ASP A 99 -6.67 -1.72 -17.84
CA ASP A 99 -7.07 -0.47 -18.51
C ASP A 99 -6.05 0.67 -18.28
N LEU A 100 -5.43 0.69 -17.10
CA LEU A 100 -4.43 1.67 -16.71
C LEU A 100 -3.04 1.02 -16.58
N GLY A 101 -2.13 1.40 -17.48
CA GLY A 101 -0.75 0.89 -17.49
C GLY A 101 -0.52 -0.36 -18.34
N GLY A 102 -1.57 -1.01 -18.86
CA GLY A 102 -1.43 -2.16 -19.76
C GLY A 102 -0.82 -3.41 -19.11
N ILE A 103 -1.02 -3.59 -17.80
CA ILE A 103 -0.49 -4.74 -17.05
C ILE A 103 -1.44 -5.92 -17.23
N MET A 104 -1.11 -6.84 -18.14
CA MET A 104 -1.97 -7.99 -18.47
C MET A 104 -1.82 -9.17 -17.49
N ASP A 105 -0.69 -9.25 -16.78
CA ASP A 105 -0.45 -10.29 -15.79
C ASP A 105 -1.23 -9.97 -14.50
N HIS A 106 -2.18 -10.82 -14.12
CA HIS A 106 -3.08 -10.56 -13.00
C HIS A 106 -2.35 -10.36 -11.68
N GLU A 107 -1.26 -11.08 -11.43
CA GLU A 107 -0.49 -10.94 -10.18
C GLU A 107 0.24 -9.59 -10.13
N LYS A 108 0.92 -9.22 -11.22
CA LYS A 108 1.57 -7.90 -11.33
C LYS A 108 0.55 -6.75 -11.30
N ALA A 109 -0.62 -6.94 -11.91
CA ALA A 109 -1.70 -5.97 -11.89
C ALA A 109 -2.23 -5.79 -10.46
N ALA A 110 -2.44 -6.89 -9.73
CA ALA A 110 -2.86 -6.85 -8.33
C ALA A 110 -1.82 -6.16 -7.43
N ASP A 111 -0.54 -6.51 -7.56
CA ASP A 111 0.54 -5.86 -6.80
C ASP A 111 0.58 -4.36 -7.06
N LYS A 112 0.55 -3.95 -8.33
CA LYS A 112 0.59 -2.53 -8.67
C LYS A 112 -0.68 -1.79 -8.22
N ALA A 113 -1.85 -2.39 -8.39
CA ALA A 113 -3.12 -1.80 -7.97
C ALA A 113 -3.16 -1.50 -6.47
N VAL A 114 -2.76 -2.47 -5.63
CA VAL A 114 -2.74 -2.31 -4.16
C VAL A 114 -1.73 -1.24 -3.74
N ARG A 115 -0.53 -1.23 -4.33
CA ARG A 115 0.50 -0.21 -4.02
C ARG A 115 0.06 1.20 -4.41
N VAL A 116 -0.49 1.37 -5.62
CA VAL A 116 -0.97 2.67 -6.11
C VAL A 116 -2.10 3.19 -5.24
N ALA A 117 -3.05 2.33 -4.87
CA ALA A 117 -4.13 2.71 -3.96
C ALA A 117 -3.60 3.16 -2.59
N LEU A 118 -2.67 2.41 -1.99
CA LEU A 118 -2.05 2.80 -0.72
C LEU A 118 -1.28 4.12 -0.86
N ALA A 119 -0.60 4.34 -1.98
CA ALA A 119 0.09 5.61 -2.25
C ALA A 119 -0.89 6.79 -2.37
N ILE A 120 -2.05 6.61 -3.01
CA ILE A 120 -3.11 7.62 -3.05
C ILE A 120 -3.63 7.90 -1.64
N LEU A 121 -3.93 6.86 -0.86
CA LEU A 121 -4.49 6.97 0.49
C LEU A 121 -3.54 7.64 1.48
N THR A 122 -2.24 7.40 1.33
CA THR A 122 -1.17 8.00 2.15
C THR A 122 -0.60 9.29 1.54
N GLU A 123 -1.21 9.81 0.46
CA GLU A 123 -0.73 10.98 -0.29
C GLU A 123 0.73 10.89 -0.76
N SER A 124 1.26 9.65 -0.83
CA SER A 124 2.63 9.29 -1.16
C SER A 124 3.67 10.03 -0.32
N ILE A 125 3.37 10.27 0.97
CA ILE A 125 4.32 10.91 1.92
C ILE A 125 5.09 9.89 2.77
N THR A 126 4.66 8.61 2.73
CA THR A 126 5.24 7.53 3.55
C THR A 126 5.91 6.50 2.63
N ALA A 127 6.86 5.75 3.18
CA ALA A 127 7.51 4.65 2.45
C ALA A 127 6.64 3.39 2.34
N ALA A 128 5.46 3.35 2.99
CA ALA A 128 4.65 2.15 3.09
C ALA A 128 4.23 1.50 1.75
N PRO A 129 3.89 2.26 0.68
CA PRO A 129 3.60 1.67 -0.63
C PRO A 129 4.78 0.92 -1.26
N ILE A 130 6.02 1.30 -0.92
CA ILE A 130 7.25 0.68 -1.44
C ILE A 130 7.72 -0.41 -0.48
N GLU A 131 7.96 -0.02 0.78
CA GLU A 131 8.66 -0.83 1.78
C GLU A 131 7.72 -1.62 2.69
N GLY A 132 6.46 -1.19 2.83
CA GLY A 132 5.48 -1.85 3.69
C GLY A 132 4.80 -3.06 3.05
N ILE A 133 4.67 -3.05 1.72
CA ILE A 133 4.20 -4.18 0.93
C ILE A 133 5.41 -4.79 0.24
N SER A 134 5.82 -6.00 0.63
CA SER A 134 6.93 -6.70 -0.02
C SER A 134 6.51 -7.21 -1.40
N LYS A 135 5.33 -7.83 -1.50
CA LYS A 135 4.74 -8.37 -2.73
C LYS A 135 3.27 -8.72 -2.53
N VAL A 136 2.50 -8.68 -3.61
CA VAL A 136 1.18 -9.31 -3.69
C VAL A 136 1.30 -10.54 -4.59
N ARG A 137 0.74 -11.66 -4.15
CA ARG A 137 0.80 -12.94 -4.89
C ARG A 137 -0.60 -13.52 -5.07
N ILE A 138 -0.81 -14.20 -6.19
CA ILE A 138 -1.96 -15.09 -6.38
C ILE A 138 -1.46 -16.50 -6.12
N ARG A 139 -1.95 -17.14 -5.06
CA ARG A 139 -1.52 -18.48 -4.64
C ARG A 139 -2.68 -19.47 -4.74
N GLY A 140 -2.36 -20.76 -4.61
CA GLY A 140 -3.34 -21.84 -4.77
C GLY A 140 -3.63 -22.18 -6.23
N SER A 141 -4.66 -22.99 -6.46
CA SER A 141 -5.05 -23.46 -7.79
C SER A 141 -6.56 -23.68 -7.89
N GLY A 142 -7.14 -23.33 -9.03
CA GLY A 142 -8.58 -23.51 -9.28
C GLY A 142 -9.44 -22.82 -8.19
N PRO A 143 -10.35 -23.55 -7.53
CA PRO A 143 -11.25 -22.98 -6.53
C PRO A 143 -10.54 -22.54 -5.23
N ASP A 144 -9.33 -23.05 -4.98
CA ASP A 144 -8.52 -22.71 -3.81
C ASP A 144 -7.55 -21.56 -4.09
N GLN A 145 -7.72 -20.84 -5.20
CA GLN A 145 -6.94 -19.62 -5.45
C GLN A 145 -7.30 -18.53 -4.45
N TYR A 146 -6.30 -17.76 -4.03
CA TYR A 146 -6.49 -16.61 -3.14
C TYR A 146 -5.42 -15.55 -3.37
N LEU A 147 -5.73 -14.32 -2.98
CA LEU A 147 -4.78 -13.22 -2.95
C LEU A 147 -4.02 -13.20 -1.62
N ALA A 148 -2.69 -13.15 -1.67
CA ALA A 148 -1.81 -13.06 -0.52
C ALA A 148 -1.04 -11.73 -0.52
N LEU A 149 -1.18 -10.97 0.56
CA LEU A 149 -0.50 -9.70 0.79
C LEU A 149 0.69 -9.92 1.71
N TYR A 150 1.90 -9.85 1.18
CA TYR A 150 3.14 -9.94 1.96
C TYR A 150 3.52 -8.57 2.48
N LEU A 151 3.47 -8.43 3.80
CA LEU A 151 3.68 -7.19 4.53
C LEU A 151 5.01 -7.23 5.29
N ALA A 152 5.67 -6.08 5.35
CA ALA A 152 6.90 -5.90 6.12
C ALA A 152 6.71 -4.86 7.22
N GLY A 153 7.62 -4.83 8.20
CA GLY A 153 7.59 -3.90 9.34
C GLY A 153 7.38 -2.41 8.97
N PRO A 154 7.97 -1.88 7.88
CA PRO A 154 7.73 -0.50 7.44
C PRO A 154 6.26 -0.14 7.13
N ILE A 155 5.35 -1.12 7.01
CA ILE A 155 3.90 -0.86 6.88
C ILE A 155 3.35 -0.02 8.02
N ARG A 156 4.02 -0.04 9.20
CA ARG A 156 3.69 0.82 10.34
C ARG A 156 3.64 2.30 9.98
N ALA A 157 4.47 2.74 9.02
CA ALA A 157 4.53 4.12 8.57
C ALA A 157 3.26 4.58 7.84
N ALA A 158 2.44 3.66 7.32
CA ALA A 158 1.15 4.02 6.72
C ALA A 158 0.17 4.60 7.76
N GLY A 159 0.27 4.15 9.01
CA GLY A 159 -0.76 4.34 10.03
C GLY A 159 -1.85 3.27 9.96
N GLY A 160 -2.53 3.03 11.09
CA GLY A 160 -3.50 1.93 11.21
C GLY A 160 -4.70 2.03 10.25
N THR A 161 -5.16 3.24 9.91
CA THR A 161 -6.32 3.38 8.99
C THR A 161 -5.92 2.95 7.59
N GLU A 162 -4.82 3.47 7.07
CA GLU A 162 -4.32 3.22 5.72
C GLU A 162 -3.83 1.77 5.57
N ALA A 163 -3.24 1.20 6.62
CA ALA A 163 -2.97 -0.23 6.71
C ALA A 163 -4.25 -1.08 6.57
N ALA A 164 -5.32 -0.76 7.31
CA ALA A 164 -6.60 -1.46 7.19
C ALA A 164 -7.24 -1.27 5.80
N MET A 165 -7.13 -0.07 5.24
CA MET A 165 -7.60 0.21 3.88
C MET A 165 -6.85 -0.59 2.82
N THR A 166 -5.59 -0.92 3.04
CA THR A 166 -4.81 -1.80 2.13
C THR A 166 -5.46 -3.18 2.04
N VAL A 167 -5.95 -3.71 3.16
CA VAL A 167 -6.69 -4.99 3.20
C VAL A 167 -7.99 -4.89 2.40
N LEU A 168 -8.75 -3.81 2.58
CA LEU A 168 -10.00 -3.58 1.87
C LEU A 168 -9.79 -3.42 0.36
N VAL A 169 -8.75 -2.69 -0.05
CA VAL A 169 -8.39 -2.56 -1.47
C VAL A 169 -7.95 -3.89 -2.05
N ALA A 170 -7.14 -4.67 -1.33
CA ALA A 170 -6.72 -5.99 -1.79
C ALA A 170 -7.91 -6.96 -1.94
N ASP A 171 -8.88 -6.92 -1.02
CA ASP A 171 -10.15 -7.64 -1.16
C ASP A 171 -10.96 -7.16 -2.39
N TYR A 172 -10.98 -5.86 -2.65
CA TYR A 172 -11.65 -5.35 -3.84
C TYR A 172 -10.94 -5.78 -5.14
N VAL A 173 -9.61 -5.71 -5.17
CA VAL A 173 -8.79 -6.14 -6.31
C VAL A 173 -8.98 -7.63 -6.60
N ARG A 174 -9.01 -8.49 -5.56
CA ARG A 174 -9.27 -9.93 -5.79
C ARG A 174 -10.66 -10.17 -6.36
N GLN A 175 -11.67 -9.38 -5.98
CA GLN A 175 -13.01 -9.46 -6.58
C GLN A 175 -13.02 -9.03 -8.06
N VAL A 176 -12.32 -7.94 -8.38
CA VAL A 176 -12.17 -7.45 -9.77
C VAL A 176 -11.49 -8.48 -10.66
N LEU A 177 -10.53 -9.23 -10.11
CA LEU A 177 -9.80 -10.31 -10.79
C LEU A 177 -10.52 -11.67 -10.70
N GLU A 178 -11.75 -11.71 -10.18
CA GLU A 178 -12.57 -12.93 -10.02
C GLU A 178 -11.90 -14.04 -9.19
N LEU A 179 -11.03 -13.66 -8.26
CA LEU A 179 -10.38 -14.59 -7.34
C LEU A 179 -11.31 -14.97 -6.17
N PRO A 180 -11.33 -16.26 -5.77
CA PRO A 180 -12.09 -16.69 -4.60
C PRO A 180 -11.65 -15.95 -3.33
N ALA A 181 -12.57 -15.87 -2.37
CA ALA A 181 -12.20 -15.45 -1.02
C ALA A 181 -11.39 -16.55 -0.33
N LEU A 182 -10.32 -16.17 0.37
CA LEU A 182 -9.57 -17.08 1.23
C LEU A 182 -10.49 -17.73 2.26
N ILE A 183 -10.34 -19.04 2.43
CA ILE A 183 -10.88 -19.78 3.57
C ILE A 183 -9.67 -20.19 4.43
N ALA A 184 -9.54 -19.54 5.59
CA ALA A 184 -8.49 -19.83 6.55
C ALA A 184 -8.80 -21.12 7.31
N THR A 185 -7.77 -21.92 7.55
CA THR A 185 -7.82 -23.08 8.43
C THR A 185 -7.80 -22.66 9.91
N GLU A 186 -8.23 -23.53 10.81
CA GLU A 186 -8.15 -23.27 12.26
C GLU A 186 -6.71 -23.03 12.71
N GLU A 187 -5.75 -23.79 12.16
CA GLU A 187 -4.33 -23.63 12.49
C GLU A 187 -3.76 -22.28 12.05
N GLU A 188 -4.17 -21.74 10.91
CA GLU A 188 -3.78 -20.40 10.44
C GLU A 188 -4.39 -19.29 11.31
N VAL A 189 -5.60 -19.50 11.83
CA VAL A 189 -6.27 -18.59 12.75
C VAL A 189 -5.54 -18.56 14.09
N GLU A 190 -5.26 -19.72 14.69
CA GLU A 190 -4.48 -19.80 15.93
C GLU A 190 -3.04 -19.32 15.73
N ARG A 191 -2.44 -19.57 14.56
CA ARG A 191 -1.13 -19.02 14.20
C ARG A 191 -1.13 -17.50 14.24
N SER A 192 -2.17 -16.87 13.71
CA SER A 192 -2.29 -15.41 13.70
C SER A 192 -2.42 -14.84 15.12
N LEU A 193 -3.15 -15.52 16.00
CA LEU A 193 -3.26 -15.16 17.41
C LEU A 193 -1.91 -15.29 18.12
N GLU A 194 -1.24 -16.43 17.99
CA GLU A 194 0.07 -16.70 18.63
C GLU A 194 1.11 -15.66 18.20
N GLU A 195 1.18 -15.32 16.91
CA GLU A 195 2.09 -14.28 16.42
C GLU A 195 1.79 -12.91 17.03
N VAL A 196 0.52 -12.52 17.18
CA VAL A 196 0.14 -11.23 17.78
C VAL A 196 0.51 -11.18 19.26
N GLU A 197 0.26 -12.26 20.01
CA GLU A 197 0.63 -12.35 21.42
C GLU A 197 2.15 -12.33 21.64
N LEU A 198 2.91 -13.03 20.79
CA LEU A 198 4.38 -13.03 20.83
C LEU A 198 4.94 -11.66 20.47
N TYR A 199 4.44 -11.04 19.40
CA TYR A 199 4.87 -9.72 18.97
C TYR A 199 4.60 -8.65 20.04
N ALA A 200 3.44 -8.72 20.72
CA ALA A 200 3.06 -7.78 21.78
C ALA A 200 4.00 -7.80 23.00
N ARG A 201 4.78 -8.87 23.19
CA ARG A 201 5.78 -8.96 24.29
C ARG A 201 7.02 -8.12 24.01
N ALA A 202 7.37 -7.92 22.74
CA ALA A 202 8.57 -7.21 22.33
C ALA A 202 8.27 -5.80 21.78
N VAL A 203 7.14 -5.64 21.12
CA VAL A 203 6.73 -4.40 20.46
C VAL A 203 5.38 -3.94 20.97
N HIS A 204 5.29 -2.67 21.36
CA HIS A 204 4.02 -2.08 21.79
C HIS A 204 3.05 -1.95 20.61
N LEU A 205 1.91 -2.65 20.70
CA LEU A 205 0.76 -2.53 19.81
C LEU A 205 -0.14 -1.37 20.24
N GLN A 206 -0.68 -0.61 19.30
CA GLN A 206 -1.58 0.52 19.59
C GLN A 206 -2.96 0.06 20.05
N TYR A 207 -3.45 -1.06 19.52
CA TYR A 207 -4.70 -1.66 19.94
C TYR A 207 -4.43 -2.82 20.90
N PRO A 208 -5.11 -2.92 22.06
CA PRO A 208 -4.95 -4.03 22.97
C PRO A 208 -5.25 -5.37 22.31
N VAL A 209 -4.43 -6.39 22.59
CA VAL A 209 -4.65 -7.75 22.09
C VAL A 209 -5.97 -8.29 22.62
N GLN A 210 -6.89 -8.64 21.72
CA GLN A 210 -8.17 -9.25 22.06
C GLN A 210 -8.32 -10.60 21.32
N PRO A 211 -8.07 -11.73 21.99
CA PRO A 211 -8.02 -13.04 21.33
C PRO A 211 -9.27 -13.40 20.52
N ASP A 212 -10.46 -13.14 21.06
CA ASP A 212 -11.72 -13.48 20.39
C ASP A 212 -11.94 -12.64 19.12
N LEU A 213 -11.59 -11.35 19.16
CA LEU A 213 -11.64 -10.49 17.96
C LEU A 213 -10.58 -10.87 16.93
N LEU A 214 -9.40 -11.31 17.38
CA LEU A 214 -8.33 -11.79 16.51
C LEU A 214 -8.76 -13.04 15.76
N ARG A 215 -9.33 -14.04 16.46
CA ARG A 215 -9.87 -15.24 15.84
C ARG A 215 -10.99 -14.92 14.85
N LEU A 216 -11.91 -14.04 15.25
CA LEU A 216 -13.00 -13.59 14.39
C LEU A 216 -12.47 -12.90 13.13
N ALA A 217 -11.53 -11.98 13.25
CA ALA A 217 -10.96 -11.27 12.11
C ALA A 217 -10.18 -12.23 11.20
N ALA A 218 -9.26 -13.03 11.75
CA ALA A 218 -8.42 -13.94 10.98
C ALA A 218 -9.24 -15.01 10.23
N SER A 219 -10.33 -15.51 10.83
CA SER A 219 -11.22 -16.48 10.18
C SER A 219 -12.14 -15.89 9.11
N LYS A 220 -12.28 -14.56 9.03
CA LYS A 220 -13.19 -13.86 8.11
C LYS A 220 -12.49 -13.04 7.03
N LEU A 221 -11.17 -12.89 7.09
CA LEU A 221 -10.42 -12.16 6.08
C LEU A 221 -10.45 -12.90 4.74
N PRO A 222 -10.91 -12.27 3.65
CA PRO A 222 -11.01 -12.89 2.33
C PRO A 222 -9.68 -12.91 1.57
N ILE A 223 -8.61 -12.39 2.17
CA ILE A 223 -7.25 -12.39 1.64
C ILE A 223 -6.28 -12.87 2.71
N MET A 224 -5.14 -13.42 2.30
CA MET A 224 -4.11 -13.84 3.24
C MET A 224 -3.24 -12.65 3.63
N LEU A 225 -3.19 -12.33 4.92
CA LEU A 225 -2.15 -11.47 5.47
C LEU A 225 -0.94 -12.33 5.82
N THR A 226 0.18 -12.07 5.16
CA THR A 226 1.44 -12.77 5.39
C THR A 226 2.61 -11.81 5.25
N GLY A 227 3.84 -12.31 5.20
CA GLY A 227 5.03 -11.47 5.12
C GLY A 227 6.30 -12.23 5.44
N GLU A 228 7.42 -11.56 5.23
CA GLU A 228 8.72 -12.04 5.70
C GLU A 228 8.79 -11.88 7.24
N PRO A 229 9.51 -12.76 7.94
CA PRO A 229 9.65 -12.65 9.38
C PRO A 229 10.41 -11.38 9.74
N THR A 230 9.91 -10.63 10.71
CA THR A 230 10.56 -9.39 11.18
C THR A 230 11.24 -9.56 12.53
N GLU A 231 10.79 -10.54 13.32
CA GLU A 231 11.34 -10.83 14.65
C GLU A 231 12.04 -12.19 14.67
N GLU A 232 12.98 -12.37 15.61
CA GLU A 232 13.69 -13.63 15.84
C GLU A 232 12.84 -14.67 16.61
N PHE A 233 11.70 -14.27 17.18
CA PHE A 233 10.83 -15.17 17.92
C PHE A 233 10.18 -16.20 17.00
N GLU A 234 10.22 -17.47 17.42
CA GLU A 234 9.51 -18.56 16.78
C GLU A 234 8.19 -18.86 17.46
N VAL A 235 7.21 -19.30 16.66
CA VAL A 235 5.98 -19.88 17.17
C VAL A 235 6.21 -21.31 17.65
N SER A 236 5.38 -21.72 18.60
CA SER A 236 5.47 -22.99 19.32
C SER A 236 4.40 -23.99 18.89
N GLY A 237 3.17 -23.54 18.63
CA GLY A 237 2.05 -24.41 18.29
C GLY A 237 1.91 -24.63 16.79
N SER A 238 1.47 -23.60 16.07
CA SER A 238 1.10 -23.69 14.65
C SER A 238 2.31 -23.57 13.71
N ARG A 239 3.21 -24.55 13.76
CA ARG A 239 4.43 -24.60 12.93
C ARG A 239 4.19 -25.29 11.58
N ASP A 240 5.07 -24.98 10.62
CA ASP A 240 5.18 -25.69 9.35
C ASP A 240 3.88 -25.75 8.52
N LEU A 241 3.12 -24.66 8.54
CA LEU A 241 1.86 -24.55 7.80
C LEU A 241 2.10 -24.34 6.30
N ASP A 242 1.37 -25.06 5.45
CA ASP A 242 1.53 -25.09 3.99
C ASP A 242 1.59 -23.70 3.32
N ARG A 243 0.78 -22.77 3.81
CA ARG A 243 0.66 -21.42 3.24
C ARG A 243 1.57 -20.38 3.91
N ILE A 244 2.23 -20.71 5.02
CA ILE A 244 3.09 -19.78 5.78
C ILE A 244 4.54 -20.28 5.74
N GLU A 245 5.40 -19.55 5.03
CA GLU A 245 6.75 -20.00 4.67
C GLU A 245 7.80 -19.87 5.79
N THR A 246 7.37 -19.55 7.02
CA THR A 246 8.26 -19.31 8.14
C THR A 246 7.60 -19.70 9.46
N ASN A 247 8.42 -20.10 10.44
CA ASN A 247 7.98 -20.32 11.82
C ASN A 247 8.25 -19.10 12.72
N ARG A 248 8.78 -18.01 12.17
CA ARG A 248 9.03 -16.76 12.90
C ARG A 248 7.87 -15.78 12.76
N VAL A 249 7.78 -14.84 13.71
CA VAL A 249 6.73 -13.82 13.75
C VAL A 249 6.82 -12.86 12.56
N ARG A 250 5.69 -12.66 11.86
CA ARG A 250 5.55 -11.77 10.71
C ARG A 250 4.97 -10.43 11.16
N GLY A 251 5.82 -9.55 11.70
CA GLY A 251 5.37 -8.30 12.33
C GLY A 251 4.55 -7.38 11.43
N GLY A 252 4.82 -7.35 10.12
CA GLY A 252 3.99 -6.63 9.15
C GLY A 252 2.54 -7.10 9.13
N ALA A 253 2.31 -8.43 9.11
CA ALA A 253 0.98 -9.02 9.17
C ALA A 253 0.30 -8.77 10.52
N VAL A 254 1.05 -8.89 11.62
CA VAL A 254 0.55 -8.59 12.98
C VAL A 254 0.05 -7.14 13.08
N LEU A 255 0.84 -6.18 12.62
CA LEU A 255 0.50 -4.75 12.67
C LEU A 255 -0.76 -4.45 11.87
N VAL A 256 -0.87 -5.00 10.65
CA VAL A 256 -2.06 -4.78 9.80
C VAL A 256 -3.30 -5.44 10.38
N LEU A 257 -3.18 -6.64 10.94
CA LEU A 257 -4.31 -7.35 11.56
C LEU A 257 -4.80 -6.64 12.83
N ASN A 258 -3.89 -6.41 13.79
CA ASN A 258 -4.26 -5.90 15.13
C ASN A 258 -4.47 -4.39 15.15
N ASP A 259 -3.45 -3.60 14.77
CA ASP A 259 -3.51 -2.13 14.84
C ASP A 259 -4.29 -1.52 13.66
N GLY A 260 -4.39 -2.27 12.56
CA GLY A 260 -5.17 -1.93 11.38
C GLY A 260 -6.62 -2.43 11.46
N VAL A 261 -6.88 -3.64 10.98
CA VAL A 261 -8.23 -4.19 10.76
C VAL A 261 -9.06 -4.14 12.05
N ILE A 262 -8.55 -4.68 13.15
CA ILE A 262 -9.27 -4.73 14.43
C ILE A 262 -9.30 -3.35 15.06
N GLY A 263 -8.13 -2.73 15.24
CA GLY A 263 -7.97 -1.44 15.91
C GLY A 263 -8.65 -0.26 15.21
N ARG A 264 -9.03 -0.41 13.93
CA ARG A 264 -9.73 0.62 13.14
C ARG A 264 -11.05 0.14 12.55
N ALA A 265 -11.59 -0.99 13.02
CA ALA A 265 -12.83 -1.59 12.50
C ALA A 265 -14.00 -0.59 12.39
N ALA A 266 -14.24 0.23 13.42
CA ALA A 266 -15.32 1.22 13.40
C ALA A 266 -15.15 2.30 12.32
N LYS A 267 -13.91 2.70 12.02
CA LYS A 267 -13.61 3.66 10.94
C LYS A 267 -13.70 2.97 9.58
N LEU A 268 -13.21 1.74 9.47
CA LEU A 268 -13.29 0.94 8.25
C LEU A 268 -14.75 0.68 7.85
N ALA A 269 -15.63 0.32 8.78
CA ALA A 269 -17.05 0.10 8.54
C ALA A 269 -17.75 1.35 7.94
N LYS A 270 -17.43 2.56 8.44
CA LYS A 270 -17.95 3.81 7.86
C LYS A 270 -17.48 4.06 6.43
N ILE A 271 -16.28 3.58 6.09
CA ILE A 271 -15.75 3.70 4.73
C ILE A 271 -16.46 2.71 3.82
N VAL A 272 -16.58 1.44 4.24
CA VAL A 272 -17.30 0.39 3.49
C VAL A 272 -18.73 0.82 3.17
N ASN A 273 -19.50 1.29 4.16
CA ASN A 273 -20.90 1.72 3.96
C ASN A 273 -21.08 2.94 3.03
N ARG A 274 -19.99 3.61 2.67
CA ARG A 274 -19.98 4.75 1.73
C ARG A 274 -19.51 4.35 0.34
N LEU A 275 -18.84 3.20 0.22
CA LEU A 275 -18.36 2.63 -1.04
C LEU A 275 -19.34 1.62 -1.64
N GLU A 276 -20.31 1.13 -0.86
CA GLU A 276 -21.55 0.48 -1.34
C GLU A 276 -22.50 1.46 -2.04
#